data_AF-A0A2G8RGK5-F1
#
_entry.id   AF-A0A2G8RGK5-F1
#
_cell.length_a   1.000
_cell.length_b   1.000
_cell.length_c   1.000
_cell.angle_alpha   90.00
_cell.angle_beta   90.00
_cell.angle_gamma   90.00
#
_symmetry.space_group_name_H-M   'P 1'
#
loop_
_entity.id
_entity.type
_entity.pdbx_description
1 polymer ?
#
loop_
_entity_poly.entity_id
_entity_poly.type
_entity_poly.pdbx_seq_one_letter_code
_entity_poly.pdbx_strand_id
1 'polypeptide(L)'
;MLRPLTAVLALLTATTVQAQEDQTNRGAYLTDLAGCVHCHTGPGGAAFAGGLTLNTPFGELVSPNITPDETGIKGWTLEDFKRALREGKNHDGAPLYPAMPFTAYTKLSDDDVASIWSYISTLDPVENKVDVIQLPFPYNIRTAVGVWQAMFFDPGRFEPNPDLDDQMNRGKYIVEALAHCSSCHTPRNALGAQIDSERFQGAQTEQWYAPNITRGPNSVLTKWDEEGLINFLNGNHANNIPAFGPMGQVTDSLSKVSTEDVAAIAAYMLRGQPKPEDAEKIEPKPLSEEELALSDSVFEANCVSCHGKDGAGAPGVAANLVGNGGVVANAPDNVVNVLLQGIAPNDDYGVMPSFADVLSNEEIAAAANHVRRSWGNAGALTANADLVAYLRDLNGPPDPSVKLAVNCRSVADETVTTELKQALSERAQTTRVETDGLATLAADYANARPELSEGERLTAMSGLYCRELAIAHPDLSVSQFTTAQMAFLDAVSEAAKD
;
A
#
# COMPACT_ATOMS: atom_id res chain seq x y z
N MET A 1 -55.81 12.98 -30.98
CA MET A 1 -55.38 12.64 -29.61
C MET A 1 -54.32 11.55 -29.71
N LEU A 2 -53.04 11.92 -29.81
CA LEU A 2 -51.88 11.01 -29.80
C LEU A 2 -50.67 11.86 -29.42
N ARG A 3 -50.51 12.14 -28.13
CA ARG A 3 -49.32 12.74 -27.49
C ARG A 3 -49.57 12.79 -25.98
N PRO A 4 -49.31 11.67 -25.28
CA PRO A 4 -48.48 11.77 -24.08
C PRO A 4 -47.46 10.63 -23.91
N LEU A 5 -47.44 9.59 -24.76
CA LEU A 5 -46.58 8.42 -24.54
C LEU A 5 -45.07 8.72 -24.71
N THR A 6 -44.68 9.60 -25.62
CA THR A 6 -43.26 9.86 -25.93
C THR A 6 -42.52 10.63 -24.83
N ALA A 7 -43.22 11.51 -24.10
CA ALA A 7 -42.62 12.26 -23.00
C ALA A 7 -42.44 11.37 -21.76
N VAL A 8 -43.42 10.52 -21.45
CA VAL A 8 -43.34 9.58 -20.31
C VAL A 8 -42.24 8.54 -20.52
N LEU A 9 -42.08 8.02 -21.75
CA LEU A 9 -41.01 7.06 -22.07
C LEU A 9 -39.62 7.68 -21.97
N ALA A 10 -39.43 8.94 -22.40
CA ALA A 10 -38.16 9.65 -22.31
C ALA A 10 -37.74 9.99 -20.86
N LEU A 11 -38.71 10.33 -19.99
CA LEU A 11 -38.48 10.55 -18.55
C LEU A 11 -38.15 9.25 -17.80
N LEU A 12 -38.80 8.13 -18.16
CA LEU A 12 -38.49 6.81 -17.62
C LEU A 12 -37.09 6.33 -18.04
N THR A 13 -36.68 6.54 -19.29
CA THR A 13 -35.33 6.15 -19.74
C THR A 13 -34.22 7.00 -19.11
N ALA A 14 -34.46 8.29 -18.89
CA ALA A 14 -33.46 9.17 -18.26
C ALA A 14 -33.24 8.82 -16.78
N THR A 15 -34.31 8.49 -16.06
CA THR A 15 -34.21 8.08 -14.63
C THR A 15 -33.54 6.71 -14.46
N THR A 16 -33.75 5.76 -15.38
CA THR A 16 -33.05 4.46 -15.33
C THR A 16 -31.57 4.57 -15.67
N VAL A 17 -31.20 5.43 -16.62
CA VAL A 17 -29.78 5.65 -16.98
C VAL A 17 -29.04 6.30 -15.81
N GLN A 18 -29.62 7.34 -15.20
CA GLN A 18 -29.03 7.99 -14.02
C GLN A 18 -28.83 7.01 -12.86
N ALA A 19 -29.85 6.19 -12.55
CA ALA A 19 -29.76 5.22 -11.46
C ALA A 19 -28.68 4.15 -11.70
N GLN A 20 -28.49 3.72 -12.96
CA GLN A 20 -27.43 2.77 -13.32
C GLN A 20 -26.04 3.42 -13.27
N GLU A 21 -25.92 4.68 -13.71
CA GLU A 21 -24.69 5.46 -13.59
C GLU A 21 -24.30 5.66 -12.11
N ASP A 22 -25.26 6.05 -11.27
CA ASP A 22 -25.06 6.19 -9.83
C ASP A 22 -24.63 4.86 -9.17
N GLN A 23 -25.23 3.73 -9.60
CA GLN A 23 -24.87 2.41 -9.11
C GLN A 23 -23.44 2.00 -9.50
N THR A 24 -23.05 2.28 -10.75
CA THR A 24 -21.70 2.01 -11.27
C THR A 24 -20.65 2.91 -10.61
N ASN A 25 -20.94 4.19 -10.41
CA ASN A 25 -20.07 5.12 -9.69
C ASN A 25 -19.87 4.69 -8.24
N ARG A 26 -20.94 4.27 -7.56
CA ARG A 26 -20.84 3.63 -6.24
C ARG A 26 -20.02 2.34 -6.30
N GLY A 27 -20.15 1.56 -7.36
CA GLY A 27 -19.36 0.35 -7.59
C GLY A 27 -17.87 0.62 -7.69
N ALA A 28 -17.46 1.63 -8.46
CA ALA A 28 -16.08 2.08 -8.56
C ALA A 28 -15.53 2.48 -7.19
N TYR A 29 -16.27 3.33 -6.47
CA TYR A 29 -15.92 3.76 -5.11
C TYR A 29 -15.71 2.60 -4.13
N LEU A 30 -16.62 1.63 -4.12
CA LEU A 30 -16.51 0.46 -3.25
C LEU A 30 -15.38 -0.49 -3.67
N THR A 31 -15.07 -0.55 -4.98
CA THR A 31 -13.97 -1.35 -5.53
C THR A 31 -12.62 -0.77 -5.11
N ASP A 32 -12.48 0.55 -5.12
CA ASP A 32 -11.31 1.25 -4.58
C ASP A 32 -11.20 1.05 -3.07
N LEU A 33 -12.29 1.26 -2.33
CA LEU A 33 -12.32 1.07 -0.87
C LEU A 33 -11.98 -0.37 -0.45
N ALA A 34 -12.29 -1.36 -1.30
CA ALA A 34 -11.96 -2.75 -1.07
C ALA A 34 -10.55 -3.16 -1.55
N GLY A 35 -9.83 -2.28 -2.25
CA GLY A 35 -8.48 -2.51 -2.76
C GLY A 35 -8.38 -3.55 -3.87
N CYS A 36 -9.47 -3.81 -4.62
CA CYS A 36 -9.53 -4.89 -5.60
C CYS A 36 -8.41 -4.78 -6.66
N VAL A 37 -8.09 -3.57 -7.10
CA VAL A 37 -7.10 -3.31 -8.14
C VAL A 37 -5.69 -3.75 -7.72
N HIS A 38 -5.33 -3.61 -6.45
CA HIS A 38 -4.00 -3.98 -5.96
C HIS A 38 -3.80 -5.49 -5.95
N CYS A 39 -4.85 -6.25 -5.62
CA CYS A 39 -4.77 -7.70 -5.65
C CYS A 39 -4.92 -8.25 -7.08
N HIS A 40 -5.75 -7.64 -7.92
CA HIS A 40 -6.06 -8.14 -9.26
C HIS A 40 -5.24 -7.47 -10.38
N THR A 41 -4.06 -6.95 -10.09
CA THR A 41 -3.15 -6.38 -11.10
C THR A 41 -1.73 -6.88 -10.86
N GLY A 42 -1.20 -7.65 -11.80
CA GLY A 42 0.19 -8.11 -11.76
C GLY A 42 1.19 -7.00 -12.09
N PRO A 43 2.49 -7.17 -11.75
CA PRO A 43 3.54 -6.22 -12.10
C PRO A 43 3.59 -5.95 -13.61
N GLY A 44 3.48 -4.67 -14.00
CA GLY A 44 3.45 -4.25 -15.42
C GLY A 44 2.20 -4.69 -16.20
N GLY A 45 1.22 -5.29 -15.53
CA GLY A 45 -0.04 -5.74 -16.12
C GLY A 45 -1.09 -4.64 -16.23
N ALA A 46 -2.13 -4.88 -17.03
CA ALA A 46 -3.30 -4.01 -17.07
C ALA A 46 -4.13 -4.14 -15.79
N ALA A 47 -4.77 -3.05 -15.37
CA ALA A 47 -5.61 -3.02 -14.17
C ALA A 47 -6.68 -4.12 -14.21
N PHE A 48 -6.86 -4.81 -13.08
CA PHE A 48 -7.83 -5.90 -12.90
C PHE A 48 -7.59 -7.17 -13.73
N ALA A 49 -6.54 -7.23 -14.54
CA ALA A 49 -6.23 -8.36 -15.41
C ALA A 49 -5.56 -9.55 -14.68
N GLY A 50 -5.36 -9.47 -13.36
CA GLY A 50 -4.70 -10.50 -12.55
C GLY A 50 -3.18 -10.56 -12.75
N GLY A 51 -2.57 -11.64 -12.26
CA GLY A 51 -1.13 -11.88 -12.38
C GLY A 51 -0.26 -11.43 -11.20
N LEU A 52 -0.84 -10.95 -10.09
CA LEU A 52 -0.08 -10.71 -8.85
C LEU A 52 0.19 -12.04 -8.15
N THR A 53 1.45 -12.33 -7.86
CA THR A 53 1.86 -13.49 -7.05
C THR A 53 1.87 -13.11 -5.57
N LEU A 54 1.12 -13.85 -4.76
CA LEU A 54 1.10 -13.79 -3.31
C LEU A 54 1.95 -14.93 -2.75
N ASN A 55 2.95 -14.59 -1.94
CA ASN A 55 3.85 -15.55 -1.32
C ASN A 55 3.27 -15.99 0.02
N THR A 56 2.60 -17.13 0.05
CA THR A 56 2.03 -17.67 1.30
C THR A 56 2.98 -18.68 1.94
N PRO A 57 2.85 -18.93 3.26
CA PRO A 57 3.56 -20.03 3.91
C PRO A 57 3.27 -21.43 3.33
N PHE A 58 2.21 -21.54 2.51
CA PHE A 58 1.77 -22.78 1.89
C PHE A 58 2.20 -22.89 0.42
N GLY A 59 2.86 -21.87 -0.14
CA GLY A 59 3.25 -21.76 -1.56
C GLY A 59 2.69 -20.51 -2.23
N GLU A 60 2.93 -20.40 -3.53
CA GLU A 60 2.50 -19.27 -4.35
C GLU A 60 1.02 -19.37 -4.76
N LEU A 61 0.32 -18.24 -4.71
CA LEU A 61 -1.01 -18.05 -5.29
C LEU A 61 -0.96 -16.88 -6.24
N VAL A 62 -1.61 -17.00 -7.40
CA VAL A 62 -1.63 -15.91 -8.39
C VAL A 62 -3.05 -15.38 -8.54
N SER A 63 -3.22 -14.07 -8.44
CA SER A 63 -4.54 -13.42 -8.55
C SER A 63 -5.16 -13.64 -9.93
N PRO A 64 -6.44 -14.01 -10.05
CA PRO A 64 -7.10 -14.20 -11.33
C PRO A 64 -7.40 -12.87 -12.03
N ASN A 65 -7.60 -12.93 -13.35
CA ASN A 65 -8.21 -11.86 -14.15
C ASN A 65 -9.68 -11.70 -13.77
N ILE A 66 -10.13 -10.48 -13.47
CA ILE A 66 -11.54 -10.19 -13.17
C ILE A 66 -12.19 -9.22 -14.16
N THR A 67 -11.53 -8.97 -15.30
CA THR A 67 -12.14 -8.21 -16.40
C THR A 67 -13.21 -9.05 -17.13
N PRO A 68 -14.16 -8.43 -17.86
CA PRO A 68 -15.17 -9.12 -18.68
C PRO A 68 -14.64 -9.88 -19.92
N ASP A 69 -13.40 -10.37 -19.87
CA ASP A 69 -12.77 -11.21 -20.89
C ASP A 69 -13.05 -12.72 -20.67
N GLU A 70 -12.87 -13.54 -21.71
CA GLU A 70 -12.97 -15.02 -21.64
C GLU A 70 -11.97 -15.63 -20.64
N THR A 71 -10.82 -14.99 -20.43
CA THR A 71 -9.82 -15.39 -19.43
C THR A 71 -10.13 -14.87 -18.02
N GLY A 72 -11.15 -14.03 -17.88
CA GLY A 72 -11.64 -13.48 -16.62
C GLY A 72 -13.05 -13.95 -16.28
N ILE A 73 -13.97 -13.00 -16.09
CA ILE A 73 -15.34 -13.26 -15.59
C ILE A 73 -16.42 -13.25 -16.67
N LYS A 74 -16.05 -13.33 -17.96
CA LYS A 74 -17.06 -13.40 -19.01
C LYS A 74 -17.98 -14.60 -18.81
N GLY A 75 -19.29 -14.38 -18.92
CA GLY A 75 -20.31 -15.39 -18.69
C GLY A 75 -20.70 -15.59 -17.22
N TRP A 76 -20.03 -14.93 -16.26
CA TRP A 76 -20.47 -14.92 -14.88
C TRP A 76 -21.76 -14.11 -14.73
N THR A 77 -22.59 -14.52 -13.77
CA THR A 77 -23.77 -13.78 -13.33
C THR A 77 -23.49 -13.03 -12.03
N LEU A 78 -24.34 -12.05 -11.68
CA LEU A 78 -24.30 -11.39 -10.36
C LEU A 78 -24.37 -12.42 -9.22
N GLU A 79 -25.15 -13.49 -9.37
CA GLU A 79 -25.22 -14.54 -8.35
C GLU A 79 -23.93 -15.35 -8.23
N ASP A 80 -23.20 -15.57 -9.33
CA ASP A 80 -21.88 -16.22 -9.28
C ASP A 80 -20.87 -15.32 -8.56
N PHE A 81 -20.85 -14.04 -8.91
CA PHE A 81 -20.00 -13.04 -8.27
C PHE A 81 -20.31 -12.90 -6.78
N LYS A 82 -21.60 -12.86 -6.41
CA LYS A 82 -22.06 -12.81 -5.03
C LYS A 82 -21.60 -14.04 -4.23
N ARG A 83 -21.69 -15.25 -4.80
CA ARG A 83 -21.19 -16.48 -4.15
C ARG A 83 -19.66 -16.48 -4.02
N ALA A 84 -18.94 -15.99 -5.03
CA ALA A 84 -17.49 -15.86 -4.96
C ALA A 84 -17.07 -14.91 -3.84
N LEU A 85 -17.65 -13.70 -3.80
CA LEU A 85 -17.34 -12.70 -2.78
C LEU A 85 -17.73 -13.14 -1.37
N ARG A 86 -18.93 -13.70 -1.19
CA ARG A 86 -19.52 -13.84 0.14
C ARG A 86 -19.46 -15.24 0.72
N GLU A 87 -19.30 -16.26 -0.13
CA GLU A 87 -19.30 -17.66 0.27
C GLU A 87 -17.98 -18.37 -0.08
N GLY A 88 -17.05 -17.68 -0.74
CA GLY A 88 -15.80 -18.29 -1.16
C GLY A 88 -16.01 -19.42 -2.16
N LYS A 89 -17.00 -19.31 -3.06
CA LYS A 89 -17.32 -20.32 -4.08
C LYS A 89 -17.18 -19.74 -5.48
N ASN A 90 -16.30 -20.32 -6.27
CA ASN A 90 -16.05 -19.92 -7.65
C ASN A 90 -17.27 -20.18 -8.57
N HIS A 91 -17.22 -19.70 -9.82
CA HIS A 91 -18.30 -19.90 -10.81
C HIS A 91 -18.68 -21.37 -11.02
N ASP A 92 -17.69 -22.27 -11.03
CA ASP A 92 -17.87 -23.73 -11.11
C ASP A 92 -18.31 -24.39 -9.79
N GLY A 93 -18.53 -23.60 -8.73
CA GLY A 93 -18.93 -24.04 -7.39
C GLY A 93 -17.77 -24.53 -6.53
N ALA A 94 -16.54 -24.53 -7.05
CA ALA A 94 -15.38 -24.97 -6.30
C ALA A 94 -14.97 -23.95 -5.23
N PRO A 95 -14.44 -24.39 -4.08
CA PRO A 95 -14.04 -23.48 -3.00
C PRO A 95 -12.82 -22.64 -3.41
N LEU A 96 -12.87 -21.36 -3.07
CA LEU A 96 -11.79 -20.39 -3.20
C LEU A 96 -10.83 -20.49 -2.01
N TYR A 97 -9.54 -20.25 -2.27
CA TYR A 97 -8.55 -20.11 -1.22
C TYR A 97 -8.79 -18.83 -0.42
N PRO A 98 -8.57 -18.85 0.91
CA PRO A 98 -8.84 -17.72 1.80
C PRO A 98 -7.85 -16.54 1.65
N ALA A 99 -6.95 -16.59 0.65
CA ALA A 99 -6.25 -15.41 0.17
C ALA A 99 -7.22 -14.39 -0.44
N MET A 100 -8.31 -14.87 -1.06
CA MET A 100 -9.45 -14.03 -1.37
C MET A 100 -10.22 -13.78 -0.06
N PRO A 101 -10.44 -12.52 0.38
CA PRO A 101 -10.95 -12.21 1.71
C PRO A 101 -12.48 -12.39 1.84
N PHE A 102 -13.03 -13.50 1.34
CA PHE A 102 -14.46 -13.81 1.45
C PHE A 102 -14.95 -13.92 2.91
N THR A 103 -14.04 -14.21 3.85
CA THR A 103 -14.32 -14.20 5.29
C THR A 103 -14.66 -12.81 5.82
N ALA A 104 -14.21 -11.74 5.15
CA ALA A 104 -14.60 -10.37 5.44
C ALA A 104 -15.78 -9.93 4.56
N TYR A 105 -15.70 -10.17 3.25
CA TYR A 105 -16.74 -9.77 2.29
C TYR A 105 -18.08 -10.46 2.50
N THR A 106 -18.14 -11.56 3.25
CA THR A 106 -19.40 -12.15 3.68
C THR A 106 -20.34 -11.15 4.37
N LYS A 107 -19.79 -10.07 4.97
CA LYS A 107 -20.52 -9.00 5.64
C LYS A 107 -21.14 -7.95 4.71
N LEU A 108 -20.75 -7.89 3.44
CA LEU A 108 -21.23 -6.86 2.50
C LEU A 108 -22.75 -6.86 2.35
N SER A 109 -23.37 -5.70 2.11
CA SER A 109 -24.78 -5.67 1.73
C SER A 109 -24.99 -6.27 0.33
N ASP A 110 -26.21 -6.72 0.01
CA ASP A 110 -26.51 -7.19 -1.35
C ASP A 110 -26.40 -6.03 -2.37
N ASP A 111 -26.77 -4.81 -1.97
CA ASP A 111 -26.69 -3.61 -2.81
C ASP A 111 -25.23 -3.24 -3.11
N ASP A 112 -24.33 -3.33 -2.13
CA ASP A 112 -22.91 -3.04 -2.35
C ASP A 112 -22.25 -4.08 -3.27
N VAL A 113 -22.61 -5.37 -3.14
CA VAL A 113 -22.14 -6.42 -4.06
C VAL A 113 -22.67 -6.16 -5.48
N ALA A 114 -23.93 -5.77 -5.63
CA ALA A 114 -24.51 -5.43 -6.92
C ALA A 114 -23.86 -4.19 -7.55
N SER A 115 -23.53 -3.17 -6.75
CA SER A 115 -22.78 -1.99 -7.20
C SER A 115 -21.38 -2.36 -7.69
N ILE A 116 -20.61 -3.12 -6.90
CA ILE A 116 -19.27 -3.58 -7.30
C ILE A 116 -19.37 -4.37 -8.62
N TRP A 117 -20.33 -5.30 -8.72
CA TRP A 117 -20.56 -6.05 -9.95
C TRP A 117 -20.88 -5.15 -11.15
N SER A 118 -21.72 -4.12 -10.95
CA SER A 118 -22.08 -3.14 -11.99
C SER A 118 -20.84 -2.45 -12.56
N TYR A 119 -19.89 -2.08 -11.70
CA TYR A 119 -18.62 -1.48 -12.13
C TYR A 119 -17.69 -2.48 -12.81
N ILE A 120 -17.42 -3.62 -12.17
CA ILE A 120 -16.50 -4.64 -12.70
C ILE A 120 -16.97 -5.16 -14.07
N SER A 121 -18.28 -5.25 -14.29
CA SER A 121 -18.87 -5.66 -15.58
C SER A 121 -18.68 -4.63 -16.71
N THR A 122 -18.29 -3.40 -16.39
CA THR A 122 -18.05 -2.30 -17.35
C THR A 122 -16.58 -2.09 -17.68
N LEU A 123 -15.67 -2.81 -17.01
CA LEU A 123 -14.24 -2.72 -17.30
C LEU A 123 -13.93 -3.16 -18.74
N ASP A 124 -12.89 -2.58 -19.31
CA ASP A 124 -12.37 -3.03 -20.60
C ASP A 124 -11.91 -4.49 -20.50
N PRO A 125 -12.34 -5.39 -21.40
CA PRO A 125 -11.87 -6.77 -21.42
C PRO A 125 -10.37 -6.81 -21.75
N VAL A 126 -9.60 -7.48 -20.89
CA VAL A 126 -8.18 -7.74 -21.12
C VAL A 126 -7.95 -9.23 -21.15
N GLU A 127 -7.38 -9.74 -22.25
CA GLU A 127 -6.97 -11.13 -22.34
C GLU A 127 -5.69 -11.35 -21.50
N ASN A 128 -5.84 -12.05 -20.37
CA ASN A 128 -4.72 -12.49 -19.55
C ASN A 128 -5.06 -13.81 -18.85
N LYS A 129 -4.54 -14.91 -19.38
CA LYS A 129 -4.73 -16.24 -18.79
C LYS A 129 -3.72 -16.47 -17.66
N VAL A 130 -4.23 -16.55 -16.44
CA VAL A 130 -3.42 -16.79 -15.24
C VAL A 130 -3.64 -18.21 -14.73
N ASP A 131 -2.54 -18.91 -14.40
CA ASP A 131 -2.62 -20.16 -13.64
C ASP A 131 -2.62 -19.87 -12.13
N VAL A 132 -3.83 -19.78 -11.59
CA VAL A 132 -4.13 -19.26 -10.24
C VAL A 132 -3.55 -20.13 -9.11
N ILE A 133 -3.42 -21.44 -9.32
CA ILE A 133 -3.04 -22.39 -8.26
C ILE A 133 -1.63 -22.93 -8.52
N GLN A 134 -0.63 -22.33 -7.88
CA GLN A 134 0.76 -22.81 -7.88
C GLN A 134 1.14 -23.51 -6.56
N LEU A 135 0.15 -23.83 -5.72
CA LEU A 135 0.37 -24.48 -4.44
C LEU A 135 0.90 -25.92 -4.62
N PRO A 136 1.88 -26.37 -3.81
CA PRO A 136 2.34 -27.75 -3.80
C PRO A 136 1.30 -28.68 -3.15
N PHE A 137 1.43 -29.98 -3.42
CA PHE A 137 0.70 -30.99 -2.66
C PHE A 137 1.06 -30.92 -1.17
N PRO A 138 0.09 -31.04 -0.23
CA PRO A 138 -1.33 -31.33 -0.45
C PRO A 138 -2.25 -30.11 -0.60
N TYR A 139 -1.70 -28.89 -0.59
CA TYR A 139 -2.46 -27.65 -0.58
C TYR A 139 -3.18 -27.34 -1.90
N ASN A 140 -2.80 -27.99 -3.00
CA ASN A 140 -3.49 -27.90 -4.29
C ASN A 140 -4.84 -28.63 -4.36
N ILE A 141 -5.24 -29.37 -3.33
CA ILE A 141 -6.46 -30.18 -3.33
C ILE A 141 -7.67 -29.32 -2.94
N ARG A 142 -8.51 -28.95 -3.91
CA ARG A 142 -9.71 -28.11 -3.66
C ARG A 142 -10.68 -28.68 -2.63
N THR A 143 -10.84 -30.00 -2.52
CA THR A 143 -11.72 -30.59 -1.49
C THR A 143 -11.22 -30.34 -0.07
N ALA A 144 -9.90 -30.25 0.14
CA ALA A 144 -9.33 -29.88 1.42
C ALA A 144 -9.67 -28.43 1.79
N VAL A 145 -9.71 -27.53 0.80
CA VAL A 145 -10.17 -26.14 0.99
C VAL A 145 -11.64 -26.09 1.41
N GLY A 146 -12.50 -26.95 0.87
CA GLY A 146 -13.89 -27.05 1.29
C GLY A 146 -14.06 -27.51 2.75
N VAL A 147 -13.22 -28.46 3.20
CA VAL A 147 -13.17 -28.87 4.62
C VAL A 147 -12.67 -27.72 5.49
N TRP A 148 -11.64 -27.01 5.05
CA TRP A 148 -11.13 -25.82 5.74
C TRP A 148 -12.22 -24.76 5.91
N GLN A 149 -12.97 -24.45 4.84
CA GLN A 149 -14.08 -23.50 4.90
C GLN A 149 -15.14 -23.95 5.90
N ALA A 150 -15.54 -25.22 5.90
CA ALA A 150 -16.50 -25.74 6.86
C ALA A 150 -16.05 -25.63 8.34
N MET A 151 -14.75 -25.54 8.59
CA MET A 151 -14.19 -25.40 9.95
C MET A 151 -14.00 -23.94 10.38
N PHE A 152 -13.64 -23.04 9.45
CA PHE A 152 -13.12 -21.71 9.78
C PHE A 152 -13.88 -20.55 9.13
N PHE A 153 -14.85 -20.81 8.27
CA PHE A 153 -15.67 -19.76 7.66
C PHE A 153 -17.02 -19.66 8.36
N ASP A 154 -17.29 -18.50 8.95
CA ASP A 154 -18.59 -18.14 9.53
C ASP A 154 -19.32 -17.13 8.61
N PRO A 155 -20.33 -17.57 7.84
CA PRO A 155 -21.06 -16.68 6.95
C PRO A 155 -22.01 -15.76 7.74
N GLY A 156 -21.91 -14.45 7.52
CA GLY A 156 -22.75 -13.49 8.25
C GLY A 156 -22.82 -12.12 7.60
N ARG A 157 -23.98 -11.45 7.70
CA ARG A 157 -24.13 -10.06 7.25
C ARG A 157 -23.58 -9.10 8.30
N PHE A 158 -23.20 -7.90 7.87
CA PHE A 158 -22.91 -6.84 8.82
C PHE A 158 -24.16 -6.51 9.63
N GLU A 159 -24.00 -6.48 10.95
CA GLU A 159 -25.02 -6.01 11.88
C GLU A 159 -24.47 -4.79 12.63
N PRO A 160 -25.16 -3.64 12.55
CA PRO A 160 -24.78 -2.46 13.33
C PRO A 160 -24.75 -2.78 14.82
N ASN A 161 -23.71 -2.33 15.51
CA ASN A 161 -23.64 -2.40 16.95
C ASN A 161 -24.48 -1.26 17.55
N PRO A 162 -25.51 -1.56 18.37
CA PRO A 162 -26.35 -0.52 18.99
C PRO A 162 -25.58 0.37 19.99
N ASP A 163 -24.42 -0.07 20.47
CA ASP A 163 -23.57 0.71 21.38
C ASP A 163 -22.64 1.69 20.64
N LEU A 164 -22.62 1.66 19.30
CA LEU A 164 -21.85 2.56 18.46
C LEU A 164 -22.79 3.56 17.76
N ASP A 165 -22.33 4.79 17.58
CA ASP A 165 -23.02 5.77 16.73
C ASP A 165 -22.91 5.40 15.24
N ASP A 166 -23.62 6.13 14.39
CA ASP A 166 -23.68 5.85 12.95
C ASP A 166 -22.29 5.96 12.28
N GLN A 167 -21.46 6.92 12.71
CA GLN A 167 -20.12 7.10 12.20
C GLN A 167 -19.23 5.89 12.53
N MET A 168 -19.23 5.44 13.78
CA MET A 168 -18.45 4.27 14.20
C MET A 168 -18.99 2.97 13.61
N ASN A 169 -20.30 2.84 13.39
CA ASN A 169 -20.87 1.71 12.65
C ASN A 169 -20.46 1.70 11.18
N ARG A 170 -20.41 2.88 10.53
CA ARG A 170 -19.87 3.03 9.18
C ARG A 170 -18.41 2.60 9.14
N GLY A 171 -17.60 3.07 10.08
CA GLY A 171 -16.19 2.68 10.20
C GLY A 171 -16.01 1.19 10.42
N LYS A 172 -16.81 0.59 11.31
CA LYS A 172 -16.81 -0.86 11.56
C LYS A 172 -17.13 -1.64 10.29
N TYR A 173 -18.13 -1.22 9.53
CA TYR A 173 -18.48 -1.86 8.26
C TYR A 173 -17.33 -1.82 7.26
N ILE A 174 -16.66 -0.67 7.13
CA ILE A 174 -15.52 -0.54 6.23
C ILE A 174 -14.35 -1.41 6.68
N VAL A 175 -13.94 -1.30 7.94
CA VAL A 175 -12.80 -2.05 8.51
C VAL A 175 -13.01 -3.56 8.44
N GLU A 176 -14.22 -4.04 8.73
CA GLU A 176 -14.50 -5.47 8.86
C GLU A 176 -15.01 -6.15 7.59
N ALA A 177 -15.52 -5.38 6.61
CA ALA A 177 -16.07 -5.91 5.37
C ALA A 177 -15.27 -5.43 4.15
N LEU A 178 -15.29 -4.12 3.86
CA LEU A 178 -14.75 -3.58 2.61
C LEU A 178 -13.22 -3.56 2.59
N ALA A 179 -12.59 -2.88 3.55
CA ALA A 179 -11.13 -2.75 3.66
C ALA A 179 -10.45 -3.94 4.35
N HIS A 180 -11.24 -4.88 4.89
CA HIS A 180 -10.80 -6.20 5.40
C HIS A 180 -9.52 -6.17 6.24
N CYS A 181 -9.36 -5.16 7.12
CA CYS A 181 -8.11 -4.88 7.84
C CYS A 181 -7.62 -6.08 8.67
N SER A 182 -8.53 -6.97 9.08
CA SER A 182 -8.18 -8.14 9.88
C SER A 182 -7.36 -9.15 9.09
N SER A 183 -7.47 -9.16 7.76
CA SER A 183 -6.76 -10.07 6.86
C SER A 183 -5.25 -10.01 7.03
N CYS A 184 -4.72 -8.82 7.33
CA CYS A 184 -3.30 -8.56 7.56
C CYS A 184 -2.98 -8.39 9.05
N HIS A 185 -3.83 -7.73 9.82
CA HIS A 185 -3.53 -7.38 11.21
C HIS A 185 -3.94 -8.44 12.25
N THR A 186 -4.40 -9.62 11.84
CA THR A 186 -4.78 -10.70 12.76
C THR A 186 -3.90 -11.92 12.51
N PRO A 187 -3.28 -12.50 13.55
CA PRO A 187 -2.44 -13.67 13.40
C PRO A 187 -3.27 -14.88 12.95
N ARG A 188 -2.58 -15.82 12.31
CA ARG A 188 -3.19 -17.02 11.74
C ARG A 188 -2.64 -18.26 12.42
N ASN A 189 -3.51 -19.26 12.60
CA ASN A 189 -3.11 -20.57 13.11
C ASN A 189 -2.30 -21.34 12.05
N ALA A 190 -1.79 -22.52 12.43
CA ALA A 190 -0.98 -23.37 11.54
C ALA A 190 -1.70 -23.83 10.24
N LEU A 191 -3.03 -23.70 10.18
CA LEU A 191 -3.85 -24.01 9.00
C LEU A 191 -4.21 -22.74 8.19
N GLY A 192 -3.66 -21.58 8.53
CA GLY A 192 -3.86 -20.32 7.82
C GLY A 192 -5.17 -19.58 8.16
N ALA A 193 -5.97 -20.06 9.13
CA ALA A 193 -7.17 -19.36 9.57
C ALA A 193 -6.84 -18.28 10.62
N GLN A 194 -7.54 -17.14 10.55
CA GLN A 194 -7.39 -16.05 11.52
C GLN A 194 -7.75 -16.54 12.93
N ILE A 195 -7.00 -16.09 13.93
CA ILE A 195 -7.27 -16.38 15.34
C ILE A 195 -8.15 -15.25 15.89
N ASP A 196 -9.46 -15.47 15.99
CA ASP A 196 -10.42 -14.41 16.34
C ASP A 196 -10.18 -13.75 17.71
N SER A 197 -9.66 -14.49 18.70
CA SER A 197 -9.29 -13.94 20.01
C SER A 197 -8.11 -12.97 19.94
N GLU A 198 -7.32 -13.03 18.86
CA GLU A 198 -6.15 -12.20 18.61
C GLU A 198 -6.41 -11.16 17.50
N ARG A 199 -7.70 -10.90 17.20
CA ARG A 199 -8.11 -9.93 16.19
C ARG A 199 -7.39 -8.59 16.34
N PHE A 200 -6.80 -8.13 15.23
CA PHE A 200 -6.03 -6.88 15.12
C PHE A 200 -4.75 -6.80 15.98
N GLN A 201 -4.32 -7.89 16.64
CA GLN A 201 -3.14 -7.87 17.51
C GLN A 201 -1.79 -7.85 16.77
N GLY A 202 -1.82 -7.78 15.44
CA GLY A 202 -0.67 -7.74 14.55
C GLY A 202 -0.26 -9.13 14.08
N ALA A 203 0.32 -9.21 12.88
CA ALA A 203 0.75 -10.47 12.30
C ALA A 203 1.85 -10.26 11.26
N GLN A 204 2.60 -11.34 10.99
CA GLN A 204 3.47 -11.39 9.83
C GLN A 204 2.63 -11.43 8.54
N THR A 205 2.99 -10.60 7.58
CA THR A 205 2.40 -10.52 6.24
C THR A 205 3.53 -10.53 5.22
N GLU A 206 3.79 -11.69 4.63
CA GLU A 206 4.97 -11.92 3.77
C GLU A 206 6.27 -11.55 4.51
N GLN A 207 7.11 -10.69 3.95
CA GLN A 207 8.34 -10.20 4.57
C GLN A 207 8.10 -8.98 5.49
N TRP A 208 6.86 -8.52 5.64
CA TRP A 208 6.47 -7.38 6.46
C TRP A 208 5.73 -7.81 7.72
N TYR A 209 5.63 -6.90 8.68
CA TYR A 209 4.82 -7.10 9.89
C TYR A 209 3.70 -6.06 9.97
N ALA A 210 2.46 -6.51 9.85
CA ALA A 210 1.27 -5.70 10.09
C ALA A 210 1.16 -5.40 11.60
N PRO A 211 1.28 -4.13 12.04
CA PRO A 211 1.35 -3.82 13.47
C PRO A 211 0.06 -4.14 14.24
N ASN A 212 0.15 -4.19 15.57
CA ASN A 212 -1.04 -4.25 16.40
C ASN A 212 -1.85 -2.95 16.26
N ILE A 213 -3.11 -3.05 15.82
CA ILE A 213 -4.02 -1.90 15.62
C ILE A 213 -5.26 -2.00 16.53
N THR A 214 -5.16 -2.76 17.63
CA THR A 214 -6.20 -2.81 18.67
C THR A 214 -6.26 -1.51 19.49
N ARG A 215 -7.08 -1.50 20.55
CA ARG A 215 -7.03 -0.50 21.63
C ARG A 215 -6.25 -0.99 22.87
N GLY A 216 -5.41 -2.02 22.69
CA GLY A 216 -4.58 -2.62 23.72
C GLY A 216 -3.22 -1.91 23.92
N PRO A 217 -2.47 -2.31 24.96
CA PRO A 217 -1.22 -1.66 25.36
C PRO A 217 -0.07 -1.75 24.34
N ASN A 218 -0.07 -2.76 23.45
CA ASN A 218 0.94 -2.93 22.41
C ASN A 218 0.55 -2.29 21.06
N SER A 219 -0.60 -1.61 21.01
CA SER A 219 -1.08 -1.05 19.75
C SER A 219 -0.30 0.20 19.36
N VAL A 220 0.01 0.28 18.07
CA VAL A 220 0.60 1.49 17.49
C VAL A 220 -0.35 2.67 17.59
N LEU A 221 -1.67 2.42 17.64
CA LEU A 221 -2.69 3.47 17.75
C LEU A 221 -2.73 4.17 19.12
N THR A 222 -2.02 3.67 20.13
CA THR A 222 -1.97 4.32 21.46
C THR A 222 -1.31 5.70 21.45
N LYS A 223 -0.58 6.04 20.37
CA LYS A 223 0.10 7.32 20.17
C LYS A 223 -0.56 8.20 19.12
N TRP A 224 -1.66 7.75 18.54
CA TRP A 224 -2.33 8.41 17.43
C TRP A 224 -3.57 9.14 17.92
N ASP A 225 -3.79 10.34 17.41
CA ASP A 225 -5.08 11.01 17.47
C ASP A 225 -5.86 10.79 16.17
N GLU A 226 -7.11 11.25 16.18
CA GLU A 226 -8.04 11.03 15.07
C GLU A 226 -7.56 11.73 13.79
N GLU A 227 -7.05 12.96 13.89
CA GLU A 227 -6.53 13.72 12.76
C GLU A 227 -5.28 13.05 12.15
N GLY A 228 -4.32 12.63 12.97
CA GLY A 228 -3.14 11.92 12.52
C GLY A 228 -3.48 10.63 11.80
N LEU A 229 -4.43 9.86 12.33
CA LEU A 229 -4.87 8.61 11.69
C LEU A 229 -5.62 8.85 10.38
N ILE A 230 -6.47 9.86 10.31
CA ILE A 230 -7.14 10.26 9.07
C ILE A 230 -6.12 10.64 8.00
N ASN A 231 -5.13 11.45 8.37
CA ASN A 231 -4.10 11.90 7.44
C ASN A 231 -3.31 10.71 6.88
N PHE A 232 -2.80 9.83 7.75
CA PHE A 232 -2.08 8.63 7.32
C PHE A 232 -2.91 7.73 6.40
N LEU A 233 -4.16 7.45 6.77
CA LEU A 233 -5.04 6.58 5.98
C LEU A 233 -5.38 7.19 4.63
N ASN A 234 -5.55 8.52 4.54
CA ASN A 234 -5.76 9.22 3.27
C ASN A 234 -4.49 9.42 2.44
N GLY A 235 -3.34 8.89 2.86
CA GLY A 235 -2.06 9.10 2.19
C GLY A 235 -1.49 10.52 2.35
N ASN A 236 -2.02 11.31 3.30
CA ASN A 236 -1.46 12.60 3.67
C ASN A 236 -0.39 12.42 4.74
N HIS A 237 0.86 12.73 4.40
CA HIS A 237 2.03 12.55 5.27
C HIS A 237 2.30 13.74 6.17
N ALA A 238 1.25 14.32 6.78
CA ALA A 238 1.35 15.56 7.59
C ALA A 238 2.36 15.48 8.76
N ASN A 239 2.66 14.28 9.26
CA ASN A 239 3.66 14.02 10.31
C ASN A 239 4.97 13.40 9.78
N ASN A 240 5.16 13.40 8.46
CA ASN A 240 6.26 12.73 7.76
C ASN A 240 6.31 11.21 8.05
N ILE A 241 5.14 10.58 8.25
CA ILE A 241 4.99 9.14 8.51
C ILE A 241 4.19 8.54 7.34
N PRO A 242 4.86 8.09 6.27
CA PRO A 242 4.20 7.38 5.19
C PRO A 242 3.98 5.91 5.51
N ALA A 243 3.06 5.29 4.76
CA ALA A 243 2.86 3.85 4.78
C ALA A 243 3.87 3.15 3.84
N PHE A 244 4.33 1.97 4.24
CA PHE A 244 5.28 1.16 3.47
C PHE A 244 4.74 -0.24 3.21
N GLY A 245 5.36 -0.92 2.24
CA GLY A 245 5.00 -2.29 1.88
C GLY A 245 3.51 -2.41 1.52
N PRO A 246 2.85 -3.50 1.93
CA PRO A 246 1.43 -3.71 1.66
C PRO A 246 0.51 -2.61 2.19
N MET A 247 0.88 -1.92 3.29
CA MET A 247 0.05 -0.85 3.84
C MET A 247 0.02 0.39 2.93
N GLY A 248 1.07 0.62 2.13
CA GLY A 248 1.10 1.70 1.13
C GLY A 248 0.00 1.55 0.08
N GLN A 249 -0.34 0.32 -0.30
CA GLN A 249 -1.45 0.02 -1.22
C GLN A 249 -2.80 0.36 -0.59
N VAL A 250 -2.94 0.08 0.71
CA VAL A 250 -4.17 0.41 1.45
C VAL A 250 -4.34 1.92 1.54
N THR A 251 -3.29 2.68 1.86
CA THR A 251 -3.37 4.15 1.89
C THR A 251 -3.59 4.76 0.50
N ASP A 252 -3.03 4.17 -0.57
CA ASP A 252 -3.33 4.58 -1.95
C ASP A 252 -4.82 4.41 -2.28
N SER A 253 -5.39 3.24 -1.95
CA SER A 253 -6.83 2.99 -2.10
C SER A 253 -7.68 3.99 -1.28
N LEU A 254 -7.31 4.20 -0.02
CA LEU A 254 -8.06 5.06 0.88
C LEU A 254 -7.96 6.56 0.52
N SER A 255 -6.87 6.98 -0.11
CA SER A 255 -6.71 8.36 -0.62
C SER A 255 -7.75 8.76 -1.68
N LYS A 256 -8.36 7.77 -2.35
CA LYS A 256 -9.36 7.96 -3.41
C LYS A 256 -10.79 8.01 -2.89
N VAL A 257 -11.00 7.68 -1.62
CA VAL A 257 -12.34 7.63 -1.02
C VAL A 257 -12.66 8.89 -0.23
N SER A 258 -13.91 9.02 0.22
CA SER A 258 -14.33 10.23 0.93
C SER A 258 -13.61 10.37 2.28
N THR A 259 -13.24 11.60 2.63
CA THR A 259 -12.68 11.90 3.96
C THR A 259 -13.62 11.50 5.10
N GLU A 260 -14.94 11.52 4.86
CA GLU A 260 -15.94 11.05 5.83
C GLU A 260 -15.78 9.56 6.14
N ASP A 261 -15.58 8.71 5.13
CA ASP A 261 -15.38 7.29 5.33
C ASP A 261 -14.04 6.99 6.01
N VAL A 262 -12.98 7.73 5.69
CA VAL A 262 -11.69 7.58 6.39
C VAL A 262 -11.77 8.08 7.84
N ALA A 263 -12.52 9.16 8.09
CA ALA A 263 -12.83 9.59 9.45
C ALA A 263 -13.67 8.54 10.20
N ALA A 264 -14.60 7.87 9.54
CA ALA A 264 -15.36 6.77 10.12
C ALA A 264 -14.46 5.60 10.51
N ILE A 265 -13.51 5.21 9.64
CA ILE A 265 -12.47 4.22 9.97
C ILE A 265 -11.72 4.66 11.23
N ALA A 266 -11.17 5.89 11.25
CA ALA A 266 -10.39 6.38 12.38
C ALA A 266 -11.22 6.40 13.69
N ALA A 267 -12.47 6.86 13.63
CA ALA A 267 -13.40 6.86 14.75
C ALA A 267 -13.63 5.44 15.30
N TYR A 268 -13.90 4.47 14.43
CA TYR A 268 -14.05 3.07 14.86
C TYR A 268 -12.76 2.54 15.47
N MET A 269 -11.61 2.76 14.81
CA MET A 269 -10.33 2.21 15.25
C MET A 269 -9.90 2.76 16.62
N LEU A 270 -10.10 4.06 16.89
CA LEU A 270 -9.67 4.70 18.13
C LEU A 270 -10.70 4.60 19.26
N ARG A 271 -12.00 4.60 18.92
CA ARG A 271 -13.10 4.74 19.89
C ARG A 271 -14.08 3.57 19.90
N GLY A 272 -14.36 2.97 18.75
CA GLY A 272 -15.41 1.95 18.56
C GLY A 272 -14.96 0.49 18.72
N GLN A 273 -13.67 0.18 18.60
CA GLN A 273 -13.18 -1.19 18.79
C GLN A 273 -13.35 -1.67 20.24
N PRO A 274 -13.61 -2.99 20.45
CA PRO A 274 -13.51 -3.59 21.77
C PRO A 274 -12.05 -3.56 22.26
N LYS A 275 -11.85 -3.49 23.57
CA LYS A 275 -10.51 -3.69 24.15
C LYS A 275 -10.17 -5.18 24.09
N PRO A 276 -8.94 -5.55 23.74
CA PRO A 276 -8.52 -6.94 23.79
C PRO A 276 -8.55 -7.44 25.25
N GLU A 277 -9.06 -8.66 25.47
CA GLU A 277 -9.22 -9.24 26.82
C GLU A 277 -7.87 -9.70 27.40
N ASP A 278 -6.98 -10.25 26.57
CA ASP A 278 -5.71 -10.87 26.99
C ASP A 278 -4.46 -10.20 26.35
N ALA A 279 -4.41 -8.86 26.32
CA ALA A 279 -3.24 -8.16 25.79
C ALA A 279 -2.19 -7.89 26.87
N GLU A 280 -1.22 -8.81 27.02
CA GLU A 280 -0.04 -8.58 27.87
C GLU A 280 0.94 -7.61 27.18
N LYS A 281 1.47 -6.64 27.93
CA LYS A 281 2.41 -5.67 27.38
C LYS A 281 3.74 -6.35 27.06
N ILE A 282 4.25 -6.15 25.84
CA ILE A 282 5.57 -6.64 25.46
C ILE A 282 6.62 -5.71 26.07
N GLU A 283 7.40 -6.24 27.01
CA GLU A 283 8.54 -5.52 27.59
C GLU A 283 9.82 -5.86 26.79
N PRO A 284 10.47 -4.87 26.14
CA PRO A 284 11.68 -5.13 25.38
C PRO A 284 12.82 -5.57 26.30
N LYS A 285 13.52 -6.64 25.91
CA LYS A 285 14.76 -7.05 26.57
C LYS A 285 15.83 -5.97 26.34
N PRO A 286 16.62 -5.58 27.35
CA PRO A 286 17.72 -4.64 27.15
C PRO A 286 18.81 -5.27 26.29
N LEU A 287 19.42 -4.46 25.43
CA LEU A 287 20.63 -4.78 24.69
C LEU A 287 21.84 -4.79 25.64
N SER A 288 22.85 -5.60 25.32
CA SER A 288 24.17 -5.53 25.95
C SER A 288 24.89 -4.23 25.62
N GLU A 289 25.93 -3.88 26.39
CA GLU A 289 26.74 -2.68 26.14
C GLU A 289 27.39 -2.69 24.75
N GLU A 290 27.80 -3.87 24.27
CA GLU A 290 28.39 -4.04 22.94
C GLU A 290 27.36 -3.81 21.82
N GLU A 291 26.17 -4.40 21.96
CA GLU A 291 25.06 -4.18 21.02
C GLU A 291 24.61 -2.72 21.00
N LEU A 292 24.61 -2.04 22.16
CA LEU A 292 24.33 -0.62 22.25
C LEU A 292 25.37 0.20 21.48
N ALA A 293 26.66 -0.02 21.75
CA ALA A 293 27.74 0.70 21.08
C ALA A 293 27.73 0.48 19.56
N LEU A 294 27.51 -0.77 19.11
CA LEU A 294 27.37 -1.08 17.69
C LEU A 294 26.18 -0.34 17.08
N SER A 295 25.00 -0.43 17.71
CA SER A 295 23.77 0.20 17.22
C SER A 295 23.90 1.71 17.05
N ASP A 296 24.56 2.40 18.00
CA ASP A 296 24.82 3.84 17.91
C ASP A 296 25.81 4.17 16.80
N SER A 297 26.89 3.39 16.69
CA SER A 297 27.93 3.64 15.68
C SER A 297 27.42 3.46 14.25
N VAL A 298 26.62 2.41 14.00
CA VAL A 298 26.05 2.14 12.66
C VAL A 298 25.07 3.23 12.27
N PHE A 299 24.20 3.66 13.18
CA PHE A 299 23.22 4.71 12.90
C PHE A 299 23.89 6.07 12.63
N GLU A 300 24.87 6.47 13.46
CA GLU A 300 25.61 7.73 13.27
C GLU A 300 26.35 7.75 11.92
N ALA A 301 26.95 6.62 11.52
CA ALA A 301 27.73 6.54 10.29
C ALA A 301 26.87 6.51 9.00
N ASN A 302 25.65 5.95 9.06
CA ASN A 302 24.89 5.62 7.86
C ASN A 302 23.54 6.34 7.73
N CYS A 303 22.94 6.81 8.83
CA CYS A 303 21.53 7.21 8.85
C CYS A 303 21.32 8.68 9.22
N VAL A 304 22.19 9.27 10.05
CA VAL A 304 22.03 10.62 10.60
C VAL A 304 21.98 11.71 9.54
N SER A 305 22.67 11.55 8.41
CA SER A 305 22.68 12.55 7.33
C SER A 305 21.31 12.83 6.75
N CYS A 306 20.39 11.86 6.82
CA CYS A 306 19.04 11.96 6.25
C CYS A 306 17.96 11.99 7.34
N HIS A 307 18.04 11.09 8.32
CA HIS A 307 17.01 10.98 9.38
C HIS A 307 17.23 11.93 10.55
N GLY A 308 18.40 12.58 10.64
CA GLY A 308 18.76 13.44 11.76
C GLY A 308 19.10 12.66 13.03
N LYS A 309 19.68 13.37 14.01
CA LYS A 309 19.99 12.79 15.34
C LYS A 309 18.75 12.59 16.20
N ASP A 310 17.67 13.27 15.86
CA ASP A 310 16.36 13.20 16.49
C ASP A 310 15.41 12.23 15.79
N GLY A 311 15.81 11.63 14.66
CA GLY A 311 15.02 10.65 13.92
C GLY A 311 13.79 11.22 13.23
N ALA A 312 13.60 12.54 13.23
CA ALA A 312 12.42 13.19 12.67
C ALA A 312 12.41 13.16 11.13
N GLY A 313 13.59 13.04 10.50
CA GLY A 313 13.75 13.15 9.06
C GLY A 313 13.24 14.50 8.53
N ALA A 314 12.93 14.53 7.24
CA ALA A 314 12.26 15.65 6.60
C ALA A 314 11.40 15.17 5.43
N PRO A 315 10.24 15.82 5.16
CA PRO A 315 9.39 15.50 4.00
C PRO A 315 10.18 15.48 2.69
N GLY A 316 9.94 14.49 1.84
CA GLY A 316 10.66 14.31 0.57
C GLY A 316 12.15 13.96 0.69
N VAL A 317 12.68 13.77 1.90
CA VAL A 317 14.09 13.43 2.16
C VAL A 317 14.23 12.10 2.91
N ALA A 318 13.55 11.98 4.05
CA ALA A 318 13.60 10.78 4.88
C ALA A 318 12.39 10.76 5.83
N ALA A 319 11.77 9.59 5.97
CA ALA A 319 10.62 9.42 6.85
C ALA A 319 10.96 9.65 8.34
N ASN A 320 9.96 10.12 9.08
CA ASN A 320 9.98 10.22 10.54
C ASN A 320 9.97 8.82 11.15
N LEU A 321 10.95 8.57 12.01
CA LEU A 321 11.15 7.31 12.72
C LEU A 321 10.56 7.32 14.13
N VAL A 322 10.20 8.50 14.66
CA VAL A 322 9.67 8.68 16.01
C VAL A 322 8.19 8.34 16.04
N GLY A 323 7.80 7.34 16.83
CA GLY A 323 6.42 6.88 16.94
C GLY A 323 5.84 6.24 15.68
N ASN A 324 6.67 6.00 14.65
CA ASN A 324 6.26 5.39 13.39
C ASN A 324 5.78 3.95 13.64
N GLY A 325 4.57 3.62 13.20
CA GLY A 325 3.94 2.32 13.44
C GLY A 325 4.75 1.12 12.91
N GLY A 326 5.50 1.29 11.82
CA GLY A 326 6.41 0.27 11.31
C GLY A 326 7.64 0.08 12.20
N VAL A 327 8.13 1.15 12.82
CA VAL A 327 9.25 1.14 13.77
C VAL A 327 8.83 0.52 15.10
N VAL A 328 7.72 0.95 15.68
CA VAL A 328 7.28 0.51 17.02
C VAL A 328 6.45 -0.77 17.00
N ALA A 329 6.29 -1.41 15.84
CA ALA A 329 5.61 -2.70 15.69
C ALA A 329 6.24 -3.78 16.59
N ASN A 330 5.45 -4.81 16.93
CA ASN A 330 5.89 -5.90 17.79
C ASN A 330 7.08 -6.70 17.23
N ALA A 331 7.22 -6.77 15.90
CA ALA A 331 8.37 -7.39 15.25
C ALA A 331 9.22 -6.35 14.48
N PRO A 332 10.53 -6.60 14.29
CA PRO A 332 11.46 -5.66 13.66
C PRO A 332 11.48 -5.73 12.12
N ASP A 333 10.74 -6.68 11.54
CA ASP A 333 10.74 -7.01 10.11
C ASP A 333 10.61 -5.78 9.22
N ASN A 334 9.71 -4.85 9.54
CA ASN A 334 9.51 -3.63 8.76
C ASN A 334 10.79 -2.80 8.60
N VAL A 335 11.51 -2.56 9.70
CA VAL A 335 12.75 -1.76 9.68
C VAL A 335 13.86 -2.54 8.97
N VAL A 336 13.96 -3.85 9.23
CA VAL A 336 14.96 -4.71 8.58
C VAL A 336 14.73 -4.77 7.07
N ASN A 337 13.48 -4.93 6.63
CA ASN A 337 13.13 -4.97 5.21
C ASN A 337 13.46 -3.66 4.51
N VAL A 338 13.12 -2.53 5.13
CA VAL A 338 13.46 -1.21 4.59
C VAL A 338 14.98 -1.04 4.46
N LEU A 339 15.77 -1.51 5.44
CA LEU A 339 17.24 -1.46 5.35
C LEU A 339 17.79 -2.39 4.25
N LEU A 340 17.17 -3.56 4.04
CA LEU A 340 17.60 -4.52 3.02
C LEU A 340 17.20 -4.09 1.61
N GLN A 341 15.97 -3.63 1.42
CA GLN A 341 15.42 -3.32 0.10
C GLN A 341 15.66 -1.86 -0.30
N GLY A 342 15.92 -0.99 0.66
CA GLY A 342 15.79 0.45 0.46
C GLY A 342 14.34 0.82 0.14
N ILE A 343 14.14 2.04 -0.32
CA ILE A 343 12.82 2.51 -0.75
C ILE A 343 12.98 3.25 -2.06
N ALA A 344 12.26 2.76 -3.08
CA ALA A 344 12.25 3.35 -4.41
C ALA A 344 11.72 4.78 -4.31
N PRO A 345 12.34 5.72 -5.02
CA PRO A 345 12.07 7.13 -4.81
C PRO A 345 10.63 7.48 -5.15
N ASN A 346 9.97 8.22 -4.28
CA ASN A 346 8.66 8.80 -4.55
C ASN A 346 8.58 10.22 -3.97
N ASP A 347 7.40 10.83 -4.02
CA ASP A 347 7.19 12.17 -3.49
C ASP A 347 7.16 12.21 -1.95
N ASP A 348 6.75 11.12 -1.30
CA ASP A 348 6.46 11.10 0.13
C ASP A 348 7.71 11.12 1.03
N TYR A 349 8.75 10.36 0.67
CA TYR A 349 9.89 10.10 1.57
C TYR A 349 11.28 10.30 0.94
N GLY A 350 11.36 10.68 -0.33
CA GLY A 350 12.64 10.79 -1.04
C GLY A 350 13.23 9.43 -1.42
N VAL A 351 14.56 9.31 -1.46
CA VAL A 351 15.26 8.07 -1.80
C VAL A 351 15.88 7.47 -0.53
N MET A 352 15.54 6.22 -0.21
CA MET A 352 16.27 5.47 0.81
C MET A 352 17.11 4.38 0.16
N PRO A 353 18.45 4.39 0.31
CA PRO A 353 19.30 3.36 -0.28
C PRO A 353 19.08 2.00 0.39
N SER A 354 19.36 0.94 -0.38
CA SER A 354 19.54 -0.39 0.19
C SER A 354 20.91 -0.52 0.85
N PHE A 355 20.94 -1.17 2.01
CA PHE A 355 22.16 -1.51 2.75
C PHE A 355 22.48 -3.01 2.69
N ALA A 356 21.75 -3.81 1.90
CA ALA A 356 21.92 -5.27 1.85
C ALA A 356 23.34 -5.70 1.47
N ASP A 357 24.00 -4.96 0.58
CA ASP A 357 25.35 -5.25 0.09
C ASP A 357 26.44 -4.46 0.84
N VAL A 358 26.06 -3.56 1.75
CA VAL A 358 26.98 -2.62 2.42
C VAL A 358 27.19 -2.99 3.88
N LEU A 359 26.12 -3.39 4.57
CA LEU A 359 26.13 -3.73 5.98
C LEU A 359 26.00 -5.24 6.20
N SER A 360 26.71 -5.75 7.18
CA SER A 360 26.55 -7.12 7.68
C SER A 360 25.17 -7.34 8.30
N ASN A 361 24.80 -8.60 8.52
CA ASN A 361 23.53 -8.93 9.17
C ASN A 361 23.47 -8.37 10.59
N GLU A 362 24.59 -8.38 11.30
CA GLU A 362 24.78 -7.81 12.63
C GLU A 362 24.59 -6.30 12.63
N GLU A 363 25.16 -5.59 11.66
CA GLU A 363 25.04 -4.13 11.54
C GLU A 363 23.61 -3.70 11.20
N ILE A 364 22.92 -4.41 10.29
CA ILE A 364 21.51 -4.12 9.99
C ILE A 364 20.62 -4.37 11.21
N ALA A 365 20.85 -5.48 11.93
CA ALA A 365 20.13 -5.75 13.18
C ALA A 365 20.38 -4.66 14.23
N ALA A 366 21.63 -4.19 14.33
CA ALA A 366 22.00 -3.11 15.23
C ALA A 366 21.32 -1.77 14.85
N ALA A 367 21.31 -1.41 13.57
CA ALA A 367 20.62 -0.22 13.07
C ALA A 367 19.10 -0.29 13.34
N ALA A 368 18.47 -1.44 13.08
CA ALA A 368 17.06 -1.65 13.36
C ALA A 368 16.75 -1.49 14.86
N ASN A 369 17.58 -2.07 15.73
CA ASN A 369 17.41 -1.92 17.17
C ASN A 369 17.68 -0.49 17.67
N HIS A 370 18.61 0.26 17.07
CA HIS A 370 18.83 1.68 17.39
C HIS A 370 17.54 2.48 17.17
N VAL A 371 16.97 2.39 15.96
CA VAL A 371 15.77 3.14 15.59
C VAL A 371 14.58 2.76 16.49
N ARG A 372 14.46 1.48 16.86
CA ARG A 372 13.37 0.95 17.70
C ARG A 372 13.45 1.34 19.18
N ARG A 373 14.63 1.73 19.69
CA ARG A 373 14.84 2.16 21.09
C ARG A 373 15.02 3.66 21.26
N SER A 374 15.36 4.38 20.19
CA SER A 374 15.69 5.80 20.25
C SER A 374 14.43 6.69 20.33
N TRP A 375 14.60 7.91 20.82
CA TRP A 375 13.57 8.98 20.80
C TRP A 375 12.24 8.65 21.49
N GLY A 376 12.26 7.72 22.45
CA GLY A 376 11.05 7.27 23.14
C GLY A 376 10.27 6.19 22.41
N ASN A 377 10.81 5.64 21.31
CA ASN A 377 10.31 4.42 20.72
C ASN A 377 10.46 3.26 21.72
N ALA A 378 9.44 2.41 21.75
CA ALA A 378 9.37 1.24 22.63
C ALA A 378 9.14 -0.04 21.83
N GLY A 379 9.82 -0.16 20.67
CA GLY A 379 9.75 -1.37 19.86
C GLY A 379 10.49 -2.53 20.53
N ALA A 380 10.02 -3.76 20.31
CA ALA A 380 10.73 -4.95 20.78
C ALA A 380 12.15 -5.01 20.16
N LEU A 381 13.18 -5.11 20.98
CA LEU A 381 14.58 -5.13 20.54
C LEU A 381 15.03 -6.55 20.17
N THR A 382 14.33 -7.14 19.20
CA THR A 382 14.48 -8.54 18.80
C THR A 382 15.16 -8.71 17.44
N ALA A 383 15.57 -7.62 16.78
CA ALA A 383 16.33 -7.72 15.55
C ALA A 383 17.69 -8.38 15.84
N ASN A 384 18.04 -9.39 15.05
CA ASN A 384 19.27 -10.16 15.20
C ASN A 384 19.76 -10.62 13.82
N ALA A 385 21.01 -11.07 13.75
CA ALA A 385 21.65 -11.43 12.49
C ALA A 385 20.94 -12.58 11.75
N ASP A 386 20.36 -13.55 12.47
CA ASP A 386 19.65 -14.69 11.85
C ASP A 386 18.37 -14.23 11.15
N LEU A 387 17.59 -13.33 11.77
CA LEU A 387 16.42 -12.73 11.15
C LEU A 387 16.81 -11.93 9.90
N VAL A 388 17.88 -11.14 9.98
CA VAL A 388 18.35 -10.36 8.82
C VAL A 388 18.80 -11.29 7.70
N ALA A 389 19.52 -12.36 8.02
CA ALA A 389 19.94 -13.36 7.03
C ALA A 389 18.73 -14.01 6.34
N TYR A 390 17.71 -14.38 7.12
CA TYR A 390 16.46 -14.95 6.62
C TYR A 390 15.72 -13.99 5.69
N LEU A 391 15.51 -12.74 6.10
CA LEU A 391 14.82 -11.74 5.27
C LEU A 391 15.65 -11.35 4.03
N ARG A 392 16.98 -11.35 4.13
CA ARG A 392 17.88 -11.09 2.99
C ARG A 392 17.77 -12.18 1.92
N ASP A 393 17.70 -13.43 2.32
CA ASP A 393 17.47 -14.55 1.39
C ASP A 393 16.09 -14.47 0.75
N LEU A 394 15.06 -14.14 1.54
CA LEU A 394 13.67 -14.14 1.09
C LEU A 394 13.30 -12.97 0.15
N ASN A 395 13.88 -11.78 0.35
CA ASN A 395 13.55 -10.62 -0.50
C ASN A 395 14.31 -10.61 -1.84
N GLY A 396 15.45 -11.31 -1.94
CA GLY A 396 16.33 -11.16 -3.09
C GLY A 396 16.95 -9.75 -3.22
N PRO A 397 17.54 -9.40 -4.38
CA PRO A 397 18.17 -8.10 -4.57
C PRO A 397 17.12 -6.97 -4.57
N PRO A 398 17.48 -5.76 -4.09
CA PRO A 398 16.58 -4.61 -4.10
C PRO A 398 16.19 -4.24 -5.54
N ASP A 399 15.03 -3.57 -5.65
CA ASP A 399 14.54 -3.04 -6.92
C ASP A 399 15.64 -2.22 -7.63
N PRO A 400 15.92 -2.47 -8.92
CA PRO A 400 17.00 -1.78 -9.62
C PRO A 400 16.84 -0.24 -9.64
N SER A 401 15.62 0.28 -9.59
CA SER A 401 15.37 1.74 -9.50
C SER A 401 15.95 2.32 -8.21
N VAL A 402 15.96 1.59 -7.09
CA VAL A 402 16.59 2.01 -5.82
C VAL A 402 18.09 2.21 -6.03
N LYS A 403 18.73 1.31 -6.77
CA LYS A 403 20.18 1.39 -7.07
C LYS A 403 20.52 2.59 -7.95
N LEU A 404 19.66 2.96 -8.90
CA LEU A 404 19.86 4.12 -9.75
C LEU A 404 19.60 5.43 -8.99
N ALA A 405 18.49 5.44 -8.24
CA ALA A 405 17.95 6.62 -7.58
C ALA A 405 18.81 7.14 -6.42
N VAL A 406 19.71 6.34 -5.85
CA VAL A 406 20.67 6.81 -4.83
C VAL A 406 21.53 7.98 -5.32
N ASN A 407 21.66 8.15 -6.64
CA ASN A 407 22.38 9.26 -7.25
C ASN A 407 21.49 10.47 -7.54
N CYS A 408 20.18 10.37 -7.28
CA CYS A 408 19.23 11.46 -7.46
C CYS A 408 19.21 12.36 -6.24
N ARG A 409 19.10 13.66 -6.49
CA ARG A 409 18.96 14.65 -5.43
C ARG A 409 17.52 14.67 -4.94
N SER A 410 17.33 14.61 -3.62
CA SER A 410 16.02 14.81 -3.00
C SER A 410 15.48 16.20 -3.33
N VAL A 411 14.18 16.27 -3.61
CA VAL A 411 13.45 17.51 -3.90
C VAL A 411 12.31 17.61 -2.90
N ALA A 412 12.25 18.72 -2.17
CA ALA A 412 11.22 18.92 -1.17
C ALA A 412 9.86 19.20 -1.84
N ASP A 413 8.79 18.58 -1.36
CA ASP A 413 7.47 18.60 -1.99
C ASP A 413 6.91 20.01 -2.16
N GLU A 414 7.15 20.91 -1.20
CA GLU A 414 6.71 22.31 -1.27
C GLU A 414 7.28 23.06 -2.47
N THR A 415 8.45 22.64 -2.96
CA THR A 415 9.07 23.26 -4.13
C THR A 415 8.39 22.85 -5.42
N VAL A 416 7.63 21.75 -5.44
CA VAL A 416 7.16 21.09 -6.66
C VAL A 416 5.68 21.36 -6.92
N THR A 417 5.27 21.43 -8.19
CA THR A 417 3.86 21.47 -8.61
C THR A 417 3.42 20.14 -9.23
N THR A 418 2.12 19.83 -9.17
CA THR A 418 1.54 18.63 -9.79
C THR A 418 1.80 18.61 -11.30
N GLU A 419 1.69 19.76 -11.95
CA GLU A 419 1.91 19.92 -13.38
C GLU A 419 3.37 19.64 -13.76
N LEU A 420 4.33 20.12 -12.94
CA LEU A 420 5.74 19.84 -13.16
C LEU A 420 6.03 18.34 -13.02
N LYS A 421 5.48 17.69 -11.98
CA LYS A 421 5.64 16.24 -11.77
C LYS A 421 5.15 15.45 -12.97
N GLN A 422 3.93 15.71 -13.43
CA GLN A 422 3.36 15.05 -14.59
C GLN A 422 4.22 15.26 -15.85
N ALA A 423 4.60 16.51 -16.12
CA ALA A 423 5.37 16.86 -17.31
C ALA A 423 6.78 16.23 -17.34
N LEU A 424 7.41 16.04 -16.17
CA LEU A 424 8.70 15.37 -16.06
C LEU A 424 8.57 13.85 -16.10
N SER A 425 7.51 13.29 -15.51
CA SER A 425 7.23 11.84 -15.56
C SER A 425 6.97 11.37 -16.99
N GLU A 426 6.20 12.14 -17.77
CA GLU A 426 5.97 11.89 -19.20
C GLU A 426 7.29 11.95 -20.01
N ARG A 427 8.15 12.93 -19.73
CA ARG A 427 9.45 13.07 -20.40
C ARG A 427 10.43 11.96 -20.04
N ALA A 428 10.36 11.45 -18.81
CA ALA A 428 11.22 10.39 -18.32
C ALA A 428 10.90 9.01 -18.90
N GLN A 429 9.76 8.85 -19.60
CA GLN A 429 9.41 7.62 -20.31
C GLN A 429 10.37 7.27 -21.45
N THR A 430 11.24 8.20 -21.84
CA THR A 430 12.31 7.94 -22.80
C THR A 430 13.65 8.41 -22.26
N THR A 431 14.72 7.68 -22.59
CA THR A 431 16.10 8.06 -22.24
C THR A 431 16.65 9.18 -23.12
N ARG A 432 15.91 9.61 -24.15
CA ARG A 432 16.32 10.70 -25.05
C ARG A 432 15.70 11.99 -24.54
N VAL A 433 16.55 12.97 -24.25
CA VAL A 433 16.08 14.29 -23.84
C VAL A 433 15.50 15.02 -25.06
N GLU A 434 14.17 15.14 -25.10
CA GLU A 434 13.47 15.98 -26.06
C GLU A 434 13.45 17.42 -25.56
N THR A 435 14.03 18.35 -26.31
CA THR A 435 14.11 19.77 -25.92
C THR A 435 12.80 20.53 -26.11
N ASP A 436 11.85 19.95 -26.84
CA ASP A 436 10.60 20.60 -27.20
C ASP A 436 9.75 20.86 -25.96
N GLY A 437 9.35 22.13 -25.80
CA GLY A 437 8.55 22.58 -24.65
C GLY A 437 9.29 22.65 -23.31
N LEU A 438 10.60 22.38 -23.23
CA LEU A 438 11.36 22.56 -21.98
C LEU A 438 11.41 24.02 -21.53
N ALA A 439 11.59 24.96 -22.46
CA ALA A 439 11.60 26.39 -22.13
C ALA A 439 10.24 26.84 -21.58
N THR A 440 9.15 26.38 -22.20
CA THR A 440 7.78 26.61 -21.70
C THR A 440 7.60 26.01 -20.31
N LEU A 441 8.01 24.76 -20.10
CA LEU A 441 7.92 24.11 -18.79
C LEU A 441 8.72 24.86 -17.71
N ALA A 442 9.94 25.28 -18.03
CA ALA A 442 10.79 26.04 -17.11
C ALA A 442 10.17 27.41 -16.77
N ALA A 443 9.61 28.11 -17.77
CA ALA A 443 8.92 29.39 -17.58
C ALA A 443 7.64 29.23 -16.76
N ASP A 444 6.82 28.21 -17.05
CA ASP A 444 5.59 27.90 -16.31
C ASP A 444 5.90 27.58 -14.85
N TYR A 445 6.95 26.80 -14.60
CA TYR A 445 7.40 26.49 -13.25
C TYR A 445 7.96 27.74 -12.52
N ALA A 446 8.72 28.58 -13.21
CA ALA A 446 9.18 29.86 -12.67
C ALA A 446 8.01 30.79 -12.29
N ASN A 447 6.93 30.78 -13.07
CA ASN A 447 5.71 31.53 -12.78
C ASN A 447 4.91 30.93 -11.61
N ALA A 448 4.90 29.60 -11.46
CA ALA A 448 4.19 28.90 -10.40
C ALA A 448 4.93 28.89 -9.05
N ARG A 449 6.25 29.08 -9.07
CA ARG A 449 7.13 29.15 -7.89
C ARG A 449 8.10 30.35 -8.00
N PRO A 450 7.58 31.60 -8.00
CA PRO A 450 8.41 32.81 -8.13
C PRO A 450 9.31 33.06 -6.91
N GLU A 451 8.99 32.46 -5.76
CA GLU A 451 9.76 32.56 -4.52
C GLU A 451 11.07 31.76 -4.55
N LEU A 452 11.19 30.76 -5.42
CA LEU A 452 12.42 29.98 -5.57
C LEU A 452 13.45 30.76 -6.40
N SER A 453 14.74 30.55 -6.15
CA SER A 453 15.81 30.98 -7.05
C SER A 453 15.85 30.10 -8.31
N GLU A 454 16.51 30.59 -9.36
CA GLU A 454 16.75 29.81 -10.58
C GLU A 454 17.48 28.50 -10.28
N GLY A 455 18.50 28.54 -9.40
CA GLY A 455 19.24 27.35 -8.97
C GLY A 455 18.39 26.34 -8.20
N GLU A 456 17.46 26.80 -7.36
CA GLU A 456 16.50 25.94 -6.65
C GLU A 456 15.51 25.30 -7.63
N ARG A 457 15.01 26.04 -8.62
CA ARG A 457 14.15 25.49 -9.66
C ARG A 457 14.87 24.46 -10.52
N LEU A 458 16.09 24.74 -10.98
CA LEU A 458 16.90 23.79 -11.74
C LEU A 458 17.21 22.52 -10.93
N THR A 459 17.50 22.69 -9.62
CA THR A 459 17.68 21.58 -8.69
C THR A 459 16.41 20.72 -8.60
N ALA A 460 15.25 21.34 -8.45
CA ALA A 460 13.98 20.63 -8.37
C ALA A 460 13.67 19.88 -9.67
N MET A 461 13.78 20.53 -10.83
CA MET A 461 13.51 19.91 -12.13
C MET A 461 14.45 18.73 -12.40
N SER A 462 15.75 18.89 -12.17
CA SER A 462 16.74 17.83 -12.41
C SER A 462 16.64 16.68 -11.40
N GLY A 463 16.32 16.95 -10.13
CA GLY A 463 16.07 15.93 -9.12
C GLY A 463 14.83 15.10 -9.42
N LEU A 464 13.72 15.75 -9.78
CA LEU A 464 12.48 15.09 -10.20
C LEU A 464 12.69 14.24 -11.45
N TYR A 465 13.29 14.78 -12.51
CA TYR A 465 13.57 14.01 -13.72
C TYR A 465 14.46 12.79 -13.45
N CYS A 466 15.52 12.94 -12.64
CA CYS A 466 16.39 11.84 -12.26
C CYS A 466 15.59 10.69 -11.63
N ARG A 467 14.70 11.03 -10.70
CA ARG A 467 13.83 10.07 -10.05
C ARG A 467 12.91 9.36 -11.05
N GLU A 468 12.16 10.13 -11.83
CA GLU A 468 11.21 9.56 -12.80
C GLU A 468 11.93 8.67 -13.82
N LEU A 469 13.15 9.03 -14.22
CA LEU A 469 13.99 8.23 -15.11
C LEU A 469 14.39 6.90 -14.48
N ALA A 470 14.69 6.87 -13.17
CA ALA A 470 15.07 5.66 -12.45
C ALA A 470 13.89 4.69 -12.34
N ILE A 471 12.68 5.24 -12.18
CA ILE A 471 11.42 4.48 -12.13
C ILE A 471 11.08 3.92 -13.52
N ALA A 472 11.17 4.74 -14.57
CA ALA A 472 10.79 4.36 -15.93
C ALA A 472 11.78 3.38 -16.58
N HIS A 473 13.05 3.45 -16.22
CA HIS A 473 14.13 2.65 -16.83
C HIS A 473 15.04 1.99 -15.80
N PRO A 474 14.50 1.07 -14.97
CA PRO A 474 15.25 0.39 -13.92
C PRO A 474 16.38 -0.52 -14.47
N ASP A 475 16.32 -0.90 -15.75
CA ASP A 475 17.27 -1.77 -16.44
C ASP A 475 18.54 -1.04 -16.93
N LEU A 476 18.61 0.28 -16.83
CA LEU A 476 19.78 1.04 -17.25
C LEU A 476 21.01 0.70 -16.41
N SER A 477 22.17 0.67 -17.06
CA SER A 477 23.42 0.76 -16.32
C SER A 477 23.56 2.15 -15.69
N VAL A 478 24.27 2.23 -14.55
CA VAL A 478 24.58 3.49 -13.87
C VAL A 478 25.19 4.53 -14.84
N SER A 479 26.03 4.10 -15.79
CA SER A 479 26.63 4.98 -16.79
C SER A 479 25.60 5.54 -17.79
N GLN A 480 24.67 4.72 -18.28
CA GLN A 480 23.60 5.17 -19.18
C GLN A 480 22.65 6.12 -18.45
N PHE A 481 22.27 5.77 -17.22
CA PHE A 481 21.43 6.59 -16.36
C PHE A 481 22.05 7.97 -16.11
N THR A 482 23.32 8.02 -15.68
CA THR A 482 24.05 9.28 -15.43
C THR A 482 24.16 10.12 -16.70
N THR A 483 24.37 9.49 -17.86
CA THR A 483 24.46 10.20 -19.14
C THR A 483 23.13 10.86 -19.52
N ALA A 484 22.00 10.15 -19.37
CA ALA A 484 20.67 10.71 -19.61
C ALA A 484 20.33 11.84 -18.63
N GLN A 485 20.68 11.67 -17.35
CA GLN A 485 20.50 12.72 -16.32
C GLN A 485 21.28 13.99 -16.66
N MET A 486 22.57 13.87 -17.02
CA MET A 486 23.40 15.03 -17.38
C MET A 486 22.87 15.72 -18.64
N ALA A 487 22.45 14.96 -19.65
CA ALA A 487 21.86 15.52 -20.86
C ALA A 487 20.58 16.34 -20.55
N PHE A 488 19.77 15.89 -19.59
CA PHE A 488 18.58 16.62 -19.17
C PHE A 488 18.94 17.90 -18.42
N LEU A 489 19.89 17.82 -17.49
CA LEU A 489 20.39 18.98 -16.76
C LEU A 489 20.93 20.07 -17.69
N ASP A 490 21.70 19.67 -18.71
CA ASP A 490 22.21 20.60 -19.73
C ASP A 490 21.07 21.25 -20.52
N ALA A 491 20.09 20.45 -20.97
CA ALA A 491 18.95 20.94 -21.74
C ALA A 491 18.07 21.90 -20.94
N VAL A 492 17.75 21.58 -19.68
CA VAL A 492 16.92 22.45 -18.82
C VAL A 492 17.68 23.70 -18.40
N SER A 493 18.99 23.60 -18.17
CA SER A 493 19.82 24.76 -17.86
C SER A 493 19.93 25.73 -19.04
N GLU A 494 19.92 25.23 -20.28
CA GLU A 494 19.88 26.10 -21.45
C GLU A 494 18.49 26.72 -21.64
N ALA A 495 17.44 25.90 -21.51
CA ALA A 495 16.06 26.35 -21.64
C ALA A 495 15.62 27.38 -20.58
N ALA A 496 16.26 27.42 -19.42
CA ALA A 496 15.98 28.38 -18.35
C ALA A 496 16.65 29.76 -18.56
N LYS A 497 17.58 29.90 -19.52
CA LYS A 497 18.23 31.17 -19.86
C LYS A 497 17.42 32.01 -20.85
N ASP A 498 16.59 31.36 -21.65
CA ASP A 498 15.70 31.95 -22.66
C ASP A 498 14.36 32.39 -22.03
#